data_AF-A0A1G0MJN5-F1
#
_entry.id   AF-A0A1G0MJN5-F1
#
_cell.length_a   1.000
_cell.length_b   1.000
_cell.length_c   1.000
_cell.angle_alpha   90.00
_cell.angle_beta   90.00
_cell.angle_gamma   90.00
#
_symmetry.space_group_name_H-M   'P 1'
#
loop_
_entity.id
_entity.type
_entity.pdbx_description
1 polymer ?
#
loop_
_entity_poly.entity_id
_entity_poly.type
_entity_poly.pdbx_seq_one_letter_code
_entity_poly.pdbx_strand_id
1 'polypeptide(L)'
;MLKKIILLVSCLSFMVAASVYAGTDAARVSGDFRISGAGNGLVFPDGSMQYKAAVQGPAGPQGIPGPVGPQGPKGDAGSAGQVTLASICAAISAGGMELPAFCTTPSKFSKEYLSGRTLYAVWFGEGEAPNGNALHEVPVVVKIVFGSNGIAQATGLLNSGSGSFPYAVTASGLLYDGTDSTEGNTVVSGSTAQYIKTYYTVNGVFDNVDLYFFEQAPAMAYASTLTASIPR
;
A
#
# COMPACT_ATOMS: atom_id res chain seq x y z
N MET A 1 -72.84 23.73 -120.08
CA MET A 1 -71.61 23.52 -119.27
C MET A 1 -71.77 24.22 -117.93
N LEU A 2 -71.21 23.65 -116.84
CA LEU A 2 -70.90 24.24 -115.53
C LEU A 2 -71.86 23.98 -114.32
N LYS A 3 -71.32 23.16 -113.37
CA LYS A 3 -71.38 23.15 -111.87
C LYS A 3 -72.74 23.24 -111.16
N LYS A 4 -73.25 22.18 -110.51
CA LYS A 4 -72.97 21.61 -109.15
C LYS A 4 -73.45 22.45 -107.95
N ILE A 5 -73.91 21.74 -106.90
CA ILE A 5 -74.12 22.10 -105.46
C ILE A 5 -75.63 22.15 -105.10
N ILE A 6 -76.25 21.10 -104.53
CA ILE A 6 -76.23 20.57 -103.14
C ILE A 6 -76.79 21.57 -102.10
N LEU A 7 -77.96 21.23 -101.52
CA LEU A 7 -78.24 21.01 -100.08
C LEU A 7 -79.69 21.41 -99.75
N LEU A 8 -80.46 20.54 -99.05
CA LEU A 8 -81.24 20.86 -97.82
C LEU A 8 -82.31 19.80 -97.48
N VAL A 9 -82.56 19.68 -96.16
CA VAL A 9 -83.73 19.07 -95.47
C VAL A 9 -83.68 17.52 -95.36
N SER A 10 -83.84 16.82 -94.24
CA SER A 10 -84.20 17.12 -92.84
C SER A 10 -83.89 15.90 -91.96
N CYS A 11 -83.18 16.14 -90.87
CA CYS A 11 -83.56 15.76 -89.51
C CYS A 11 -84.41 14.48 -89.33
N LEU A 12 -83.76 13.34 -89.03
CA LEU A 12 -84.41 12.21 -88.38
C LEU A 12 -83.65 11.91 -87.08
N SER A 13 -84.13 12.55 -86.01
CA SER A 13 -83.70 12.35 -84.63
C SER A 13 -84.33 11.07 -84.10
N PHE A 14 -83.53 10.06 -83.78
CA PHE A 14 -83.94 9.01 -82.84
C PHE A 14 -82.80 8.77 -81.85
N MET A 15 -82.93 9.42 -80.70
CA MET A 15 -82.12 9.17 -79.50
C MET A 15 -82.38 7.76 -79.00
N VAL A 16 -81.32 6.97 -78.82
CA VAL A 16 -81.33 5.85 -77.88
C VAL A 16 -80.56 6.30 -76.65
N ALA A 17 -81.29 6.58 -75.57
CA ALA A 17 -80.71 6.82 -74.26
C ALA A 17 -80.43 5.47 -73.60
N ALA A 18 -79.15 5.15 -73.37
CA ALA A 18 -78.76 4.17 -72.36
C ALA A 18 -78.27 4.94 -71.13
N SER A 19 -79.05 4.87 -70.07
CA SER A 19 -78.75 5.44 -68.76
C SER A 19 -77.59 4.69 -68.09
N VAL A 20 -76.51 5.40 -67.74
CA VAL A 20 -75.52 4.90 -66.78
C VAL A 20 -75.95 5.37 -65.39
N TYR A 21 -76.20 4.41 -64.51
CA TYR A 21 -76.50 4.63 -63.09
C TYR A 21 -75.19 4.61 -62.30
N ALA A 22 -74.90 5.68 -61.56
CA ALA A 22 -73.84 5.72 -60.55
C ALA A 22 -74.47 6.11 -59.21
N GLY A 23 -74.39 5.22 -58.21
CA GLY A 23 -74.72 5.57 -56.82
C GLY A 23 -73.70 6.56 -56.27
N THR A 24 -74.15 7.65 -55.66
CA THR A 24 -73.33 8.84 -55.36
C THR A 24 -73.38 9.21 -53.88
N ASP A 25 -72.68 8.47 -53.03
CA ASP A 25 -72.38 8.92 -51.65
C ASP A 25 -70.88 9.21 -51.44
N ALA A 26 -70.12 9.43 -52.53
CA ALA A 26 -68.71 9.79 -52.44
C ALA A 26 -68.29 10.80 -53.50
N ALA A 27 -67.64 11.88 -53.06
CA ALA A 27 -66.82 12.74 -53.90
C ALA A 27 -65.37 12.23 -53.82
N ARG A 28 -64.87 11.60 -54.89
CA ARG A 28 -63.45 11.22 -55.00
C ARG A 28 -62.70 12.32 -55.75
N VAL A 29 -61.67 12.88 -55.12
CA VAL A 29 -60.79 13.88 -55.74
C VAL A 29 -59.40 13.28 -55.87
N SER A 30 -58.89 13.23 -57.10
CA SER A 30 -57.50 12.83 -57.35
C SER A 30 -56.60 14.04 -57.09
N GLY A 31 -55.90 14.03 -55.96
CA GLY A 31 -55.06 15.13 -55.48
C GLY A 31 -55.65 15.86 -54.28
N ASP A 32 -55.18 17.08 -54.04
CA ASP A 32 -55.59 17.88 -52.88
C ASP A 32 -57.04 18.38 -53.02
N PHE A 33 -57.84 18.15 -51.98
CA PHE A 33 -59.14 18.80 -51.84
C PHE A 33 -58.99 20.15 -51.11
N ARG A 34 -59.25 21.25 -51.81
CA ARG A 34 -59.22 22.62 -51.25
C ARG A 34 -60.65 23.18 -51.18
N ILE A 35 -61.09 23.56 -49.99
CA ILE A 35 -62.35 24.30 -49.77
C ILE A 35 -61.98 25.78 -49.55
N SER A 36 -62.51 26.70 -50.35
CA SER A 36 -62.29 28.15 -50.21
C SER A 36 -63.61 28.88 -49.94
N GLY A 37 -63.56 29.89 -49.05
CA GLY A 37 -64.72 30.68 -48.63
C GLY A 37 -64.54 31.21 -47.20
N ALA A 38 -65.42 32.10 -46.75
CA ALA A 38 -65.36 32.71 -45.41
C ALA A 38 -65.87 31.78 -44.27
N GLY A 39 -66.07 30.49 -44.54
CA GLY A 39 -66.62 29.52 -43.59
C GLY A 39 -65.58 28.98 -42.59
N ASN A 40 -66.05 28.42 -41.47
CA ASN A 40 -65.24 28.06 -40.30
C ASN A 40 -64.84 26.55 -40.22
N GLY A 41 -64.69 25.85 -41.35
CA GLY A 41 -64.24 24.44 -41.40
C GLY A 41 -65.31 23.43 -41.82
N LEU A 42 -65.04 22.13 -41.64
CA LEU A 42 -66.00 21.04 -41.89
C LEU A 42 -66.95 20.90 -40.68
N VAL A 43 -68.25 21.01 -40.91
CA VAL A 43 -69.30 20.82 -39.89
C VAL A 43 -69.90 19.42 -40.03
N PHE A 44 -69.95 18.66 -38.94
CA PHE A 44 -70.56 17.33 -38.92
C PHE A 44 -72.02 17.38 -38.40
N PRO A 45 -72.85 16.34 -38.64
CA PRO A 45 -74.24 16.31 -38.19
C PRO A 45 -74.46 16.45 -36.68
N ASP A 46 -73.44 16.13 -35.87
CA ASP A 46 -73.45 16.31 -34.42
C ASP A 46 -73.12 17.75 -33.99
N GLY A 47 -72.90 18.65 -34.95
CA GLY A 47 -72.57 20.06 -34.73
C GLY A 47 -71.08 20.33 -34.48
N SER A 48 -70.23 19.31 -34.48
CA SER A 48 -68.78 19.50 -34.31
C SER A 48 -68.16 20.14 -35.55
N MET A 49 -67.13 20.97 -35.32
CA MET A 49 -66.40 21.68 -36.38
C MET A 49 -64.92 21.31 -36.37
N GLN A 50 -64.40 20.89 -37.51
CA GLN A 50 -62.96 20.67 -37.69
C GLN A 50 -62.35 21.81 -38.50
N TYR A 51 -61.52 22.63 -37.85
CA TYR A 51 -60.88 23.81 -38.43
C TYR A 51 -59.34 23.78 -38.40
N LYS A 52 -58.73 22.77 -37.74
CA LYS A 52 -57.27 22.59 -37.70
C LYS A 52 -56.91 21.11 -37.44
N ALA A 53 -55.93 20.58 -38.18
CA ALA A 53 -55.32 19.28 -37.86
C ALA A 53 -54.30 19.47 -36.71
N ALA A 54 -54.43 18.70 -35.62
CA ALA A 54 -53.44 18.68 -34.52
C ALA A 54 -52.59 17.40 -34.62
N VAL A 55 -51.27 17.52 -34.63
CA VAL A 55 -50.31 16.42 -34.93
C VAL A 55 -49.46 16.01 -33.71
N GLN A 56 -49.67 16.57 -32.51
CA GLN A 56 -48.75 16.32 -31.39
C GLN A 56 -49.33 15.34 -30.35
N GLY A 57 -48.73 14.15 -30.26
CA GLY A 57 -49.02 13.15 -29.23
C GLY A 57 -48.42 13.50 -27.85
N PRO A 58 -48.83 12.80 -26.77
CA PRO A 58 -48.36 13.07 -25.41
C PRO A 58 -46.86 12.79 -25.25
N ALA A 59 -46.24 13.45 -24.25
CA ALA A 59 -44.85 13.19 -23.88
C ALA A 59 -44.67 11.75 -23.36
N GLY A 60 -43.54 11.12 -23.70
CA GLY A 60 -43.23 9.76 -23.26
C GLY A 60 -42.94 9.66 -21.75
N PRO A 61 -43.04 8.46 -21.16
CA PRO A 61 -42.76 8.26 -19.74
C PRO A 61 -41.29 8.55 -19.39
N GLN A 62 -41.05 8.96 -18.15
CA GLN A 62 -39.70 9.19 -17.63
C GLN A 62 -38.90 7.88 -17.58
N GLY A 63 -37.61 7.93 -17.94
CA GLY A 63 -36.71 6.79 -17.90
C GLY A 63 -36.45 6.27 -16.49
N ILE A 64 -36.16 4.96 -16.37
CA ILE A 64 -35.82 4.30 -15.10
C ILE A 64 -34.51 4.86 -14.50
N PRO A 65 -34.37 4.93 -13.17
CA PRO A 65 -33.11 5.27 -12.51
C PRO A 65 -31.98 4.30 -12.91
N GLY A 66 -30.76 4.83 -13.01
CA GLY A 66 -29.58 4.03 -13.32
C GLY A 66 -29.18 3.06 -12.19
N PRO A 67 -28.34 2.05 -12.48
CA PRO A 67 -27.89 1.09 -11.48
C PRO A 67 -26.99 1.74 -10.43
N VAL A 68 -26.93 1.14 -9.23
CA VAL A 68 -25.99 1.52 -8.17
C VAL A 68 -24.55 1.26 -8.63
N GLY A 69 -23.64 2.19 -8.34
CA GLY A 69 -22.22 2.07 -8.68
C GLY A 69 -21.51 0.90 -7.98
N PRO A 70 -20.35 0.45 -8.48
CA PRO A 70 -19.60 -0.63 -7.88
C PRO A 70 -19.10 -0.25 -6.48
N GLN A 71 -19.00 -1.23 -5.59
CA GLN A 71 -18.41 -1.04 -4.27
C GLN A 71 -16.89 -0.79 -4.41
N GLY A 72 -16.37 0.15 -3.60
CA GLY A 72 -14.94 0.51 -3.60
C GLY A 72 -14.02 -0.65 -3.21
N PRO A 73 -12.71 -0.56 -3.51
CA PRO A 73 -11.75 -1.61 -3.19
C PRO A 73 -11.67 -1.83 -1.68
N LYS A 74 -11.45 -3.09 -1.30
CA LYS A 74 -11.15 -3.47 0.09
C LYS A 74 -9.78 -2.90 0.48
N GLY A 75 -9.66 -2.33 1.68
CA GLY A 75 -8.38 -1.82 2.18
C GLY A 75 -7.35 -2.94 2.39
N ASP A 76 -6.07 -2.57 2.31
CA ASP A 76 -4.95 -3.50 2.44
C ASP A 76 -4.90 -4.15 3.84
N ALA A 77 -4.41 -5.39 3.90
CA ALA A 77 -4.15 -6.06 5.16
C ALA A 77 -2.96 -5.40 5.87
N GLY A 78 -3.09 -5.15 7.19
CA GLY A 78 -1.98 -4.64 8.00
C GLY A 78 -0.82 -5.64 8.03
N SER A 79 0.42 -5.14 7.98
CA SER A 79 1.63 -5.95 8.08
C SER A 79 1.72 -6.64 9.45
N ALA A 80 2.13 -7.92 9.46
CA ALA A 80 2.44 -8.63 10.70
C ALA A 80 3.66 -7.96 11.36
N GLY A 81 3.47 -7.37 12.53
CA GLY A 81 4.57 -6.77 13.30
C GLY A 81 5.54 -7.85 13.79
N GLN A 82 6.83 -7.66 13.52
CA GLN A 82 7.87 -8.52 14.08
C GLN A 82 8.04 -8.18 15.56
N VAL A 83 7.77 -9.14 16.44
CA VAL A 83 8.02 -8.99 17.89
C VAL A 83 9.52 -9.15 18.12
N THR A 84 10.20 -8.07 18.49
CA THR A 84 11.61 -8.05 18.88
C THR A 84 11.72 -7.59 20.34
N LEU A 85 12.88 -7.80 20.96
CA LEU A 85 13.13 -7.28 22.30
C LEU A 85 12.98 -5.75 22.32
N ALA A 86 13.43 -5.08 21.25
CA ALA A 86 13.24 -3.65 21.05
C ALA A 86 11.76 -3.25 20.95
N SER A 87 10.92 -4.00 20.22
CA SER A 87 9.49 -3.69 20.11
C SER A 87 8.76 -3.92 21.43
N ILE A 88 9.16 -4.92 22.21
CA ILE A 88 8.64 -5.17 23.56
C ILE A 88 9.01 -4.01 24.48
N CYS A 89 10.26 -3.58 24.49
CA CYS A 89 10.72 -2.46 25.31
C CYS A 89 10.05 -1.14 24.90
N ALA A 90 9.88 -0.89 23.60
CA ALA A 90 9.14 0.27 23.10
C ALA A 90 7.67 0.24 23.54
N ALA A 91 7.01 -0.93 23.50
CA ALA A 91 5.62 -1.08 23.93
C ALA A 91 5.46 -0.85 25.45
N ILE A 92 6.39 -1.35 26.27
CA ILE A 92 6.37 -1.13 27.72
C ILE A 92 6.56 0.35 28.04
N SER A 93 7.53 1.01 27.38
CA SER A 93 7.77 2.45 27.51
C SER A 93 6.54 3.28 27.10
N ALA A 94 5.93 2.95 25.96
CA ALA A 94 4.71 3.62 25.48
C ALA A 94 3.52 3.44 26.43
N GLY A 95 3.48 2.33 27.18
CA GLY A 95 2.50 2.07 28.23
C GLY A 95 2.74 2.83 29.54
N GLY A 96 3.82 3.62 29.64
CA GLY A 96 4.17 4.36 30.86
C GLY A 96 4.56 3.47 32.04
N MET A 97 4.89 2.20 31.77
CA MET A 97 5.36 1.25 32.79
C MET A 97 6.87 1.44 33.01
N GLU A 98 7.32 1.12 34.22
CA GLU A 98 8.76 1.05 34.52
C GLU A 98 9.41 0.04 33.56
N LEU A 99 10.45 0.49 32.85
CA LEU A 99 11.14 -0.36 31.89
C LEU A 99 11.87 -1.48 32.64
N PRO A 100 11.67 -2.74 32.26
CA PRO A 100 12.46 -3.85 32.78
C PRO A 100 13.95 -3.57 32.58
N ALA A 101 14.80 -4.08 33.47
CA ALA A 101 16.25 -3.92 33.38
C ALA A 101 16.83 -4.42 32.04
N PHE A 102 16.10 -5.27 31.29
CA PHE A 102 16.50 -5.68 29.94
C PHE A 102 16.23 -4.66 28.84
N CYS A 103 15.42 -3.64 29.11
CA CYS A 103 15.09 -2.55 28.20
C CYS A 103 15.93 -1.30 28.40
N THR A 104 16.66 -1.23 29.51
CA THR A 104 17.55 -0.12 29.83
C THR A 104 18.98 -0.54 29.55
N THR A 105 19.72 0.29 28.83
CA THR A 105 21.17 0.15 28.77
C THR A 105 21.74 0.27 30.19
N PRO A 106 22.47 -0.72 30.70
CA PRO A 106 22.99 -0.68 32.06
C PRO A 106 24.04 0.43 32.20
N SER A 107 24.13 1.05 33.37
CA SER A 107 25.23 1.97 33.70
C SER A 107 26.52 1.25 34.14
N LYS A 108 26.42 -0.04 34.46
CA LYS A 108 27.52 -0.95 34.79
C LYS A 108 27.12 -2.39 34.51
N PHE A 109 28.06 -3.27 34.17
CA PHE A 109 27.72 -4.68 34.08
C PHE A 109 27.41 -5.27 35.46
N SER A 110 26.60 -6.33 35.46
CA SER A 110 26.35 -7.20 36.60
C SER A 110 26.14 -8.62 36.09
N LYS A 111 26.34 -9.62 36.96
CA LYS A 111 26.10 -11.02 36.59
C LYS A 111 24.61 -11.25 36.31
N GLU A 112 23.73 -10.59 37.06
CA GLU A 112 22.28 -10.64 36.91
C GLU A 112 21.85 -10.05 35.57
N TYR A 113 22.50 -8.95 35.14
CA TYR A 113 22.28 -8.41 33.82
C TYR A 113 22.75 -9.40 32.76
N LEU A 114 23.99 -9.86 32.79
CA LEU A 114 24.54 -10.68 31.69
C LEU A 114 23.93 -12.09 31.60
N SER A 115 23.59 -12.72 32.72
CA SER A 115 23.11 -14.10 32.75
C SER A 115 21.90 -14.34 31.84
N GLY A 116 22.06 -15.25 30.88
CA GLY A 116 21.06 -15.62 29.88
C GLY A 116 21.02 -14.71 28.65
N ARG A 117 21.85 -13.67 28.60
CA ARG A 117 21.85 -12.71 27.47
C ARG A 117 22.79 -13.13 26.36
N THR A 118 22.42 -12.71 25.16
CA THR A 118 23.30 -12.68 24.00
C THR A 118 23.69 -11.23 23.74
N LEU A 119 24.98 -10.98 23.54
CA LEU A 119 25.52 -9.70 23.08
C LEU A 119 26.50 -9.94 21.94
N TYR A 120 26.72 -8.92 21.12
CA TYR A 120 27.64 -8.97 19.99
C TYR A 120 28.76 -7.96 20.25
N ALA A 121 29.91 -8.44 20.71
CA ALA A 121 31.08 -7.61 20.98
C ALA A 121 31.73 -7.20 19.66
N VAL A 122 32.04 -5.91 19.52
CA VAL A 122 32.69 -5.31 18.37
C VAL A 122 33.84 -4.43 18.84
N TRP A 123 35.02 -4.66 18.26
CA TRP A 123 36.21 -3.84 18.49
C TRP A 123 37.05 -3.75 17.22
N PHE A 124 38.09 -2.92 17.28
CA PHE A 124 39.11 -2.83 16.23
C PHE A 124 40.50 -3.00 16.87
N GLY A 125 41.26 -3.98 16.41
CA GLY A 125 42.55 -4.34 17.00
C GLY A 125 42.92 -5.78 16.70
N GLU A 126 43.30 -6.52 17.74
CA GLU A 126 43.68 -7.94 17.67
C GLU A 126 42.49 -8.83 17.31
N GLY A 127 42.69 -9.72 16.33
CA GLY A 127 41.71 -10.69 15.87
C GLY A 127 42.36 -12.01 15.43
N GLU A 128 41.57 -12.89 14.82
CA GLU A 128 41.99 -14.22 14.41
C GLU A 128 41.47 -14.55 13.00
N ALA A 129 42.37 -15.04 12.15
CA ALA A 129 42.02 -15.55 10.82
C ALA A 129 41.42 -16.97 10.92
N PRO A 130 40.69 -17.44 9.88
CA PRO A 130 40.09 -18.78 9.90
C PRO A 130 41.07 -19.96 10.09
N ASN A 131 42.37 -19.73 9.86
CA ASN A 131 43.42 -20.71 10.06
C ASN A 131 44.07 -20.64 11.46
N GLY A 132 43.56 -19.80 12.37
CA GLY A 132 44.07 -19.61 13.72
C GLY A 132 45.22 -18.60 13.85
N ASN A 133 45.65 -17.97 12.75
CA ASN A 133 46.69 -16.96 12.80
C ASN A 133 46.15 -15.66 13.40
N ALA A 134 46.98 -14.98 14.20
CA ALA A 134 46.67 -13.64 14.69
C ALA A 134 46.55 -12.64 13.54
N LEU A 135 45.58 -11.74 13.69
CA LEU A 135 45.38 -10.56 12.86
C LEU A 135 45.54 -9.32 13.73
N HIS A 136 46.13 -8.27 13.17
CA HIS A 136 46.34 -7.00 13.86
C HIS A 136 45.62 -5.89 13.11
N GLU A 137 45.09 -4.90 13.84
CA GLU A 137 44.42 -3.72 13.29
C GLU A 137 43.25 -4.09 12.35
N VAL A 138 42.39 -5.01 12.77
CA VAL A 138 41.20 -5.43 12.03
C VAL A 138 39.91 -5.21 12.83
N PRO A 139 38.76 -5.00 12.18
CA PRO A 139 37.48 -5.06 12.86
C PRO A 139 37.17 -6.49 13.28
N VAL A 140 36.67 -6.67 14.49
CA VAL A 140 36.34 -7.99 15.03
C VAL A 140 34.89 -7.99 15.52
N VAL A 141 34.19 -9.10 15.28
CA VAL A 141 32.82 -9.31 15.79
C VAL A 141 32.69 -10.70 16.38
N VAL A 142 32.28 -10.77 17.65
CA VAL A 142 32.01 -12.02 18.35
C VAL A 142 30.60 -11.99 18.93
N LYS A 143 29.81 -13.04 18.66
CA LYS A 143 28.57 -13.30 19.37
C LYS A 143 28.90 -14.00 20.69
N ILE A 144 28.46 -13.45 21.81
CA ILE A 144 28.69 -13.99 23.15
C ILE A 144 27.35 -14.31 23.79
N VAL A 145 27.14 -15.57 24.19
CA VAL A 145 26.00 -16.01 25.00
C VAL A 145 26.47 -16.25 26.43
N PHE A 146 26.05 -15.40 27.35
CA PHE A 146 26.42 -15.47 28.76
C PHE A 146 25.54 -16.48 29.50
N GLY A 147 26.06 -17.66 29.84
CA GLY A 147 25.33 -18.69 30.57
C GLY A 147 25.10 -18.31 32.03
N SER A 148 23.97 -18.77 32.59
CA SER A 148 23.67 -18.59 34.02
C SER A 148 24.62 -19.36 34.95
N ASN A 149 25.31 -20.36 34.41
CA ASN A 149 26.37 -21.12 35.08
C ASN A 149 27.71 -20.35 35.18
N GLY A 150 27.80 -19.12 34.66
CA GLY A 150 29.05 -18.35 34.64
C GLY A 150 30.01 -18.74 33.51
N ILE A 151 29.54 -19.50 32.51
CA ILE A 151 30.29 -19.82 31.30
C ILE A 151 29.69 -19.05 30.12
N ALA A 152 30.52 -18.33 29.39
CA ALA A 152 30.14 -17.67 28.15
C ALA A 152 30.49 -18.56 26.95
N GLN A 153 29.62 -18.54 25.94
CA GLN A 153 29.84 -19.20 24.65
C GLN A 153 30.08 -18.13 23.58
N ALA A 154 31.30 -18.09 23.05
CA ALA A 154 31.68 -17.22 21.94
C ALA A 154 31.53 -17.94 20.60
N THR A 155 30.85 -17.30 19.66
CA THR A 155 30.82 -17.67 18.26
C THR A 155 31.42 -16.53 17.45
N GLY A 156 32.54 -16.79 16.80
CA GLY A 156 33.22 -15.82 15.96
C GLY A 156 32.41 -15.51 14.71
N LEU A 157 32.23 -14.22 14.41
CA LEU A 157 31.46 -13.74 13.25
C LEU A 157 32.31 -13.00 12.23
N LEU A 158 33.35 -12.28 12.68
CA LEU A 158 34.31 -11.57 11.83
C LEU A 158 35.66 -11.52 12.53
N ASN A 159 36.73 -11.99 11.86
CA ASN A 159 38.12 -11.95 12.35
C ASN A 159 38.29 -12.44 13.79
N SER A 160 37.64 -13.55 14.14
CA SER A 160 37.60 -14.08 15.51
C SER A 160 37.37 -15.59 15.52
N GLY A 161 37.96 -16.28 16.50
CA GLY A 161 37.68 -17.68 16.82
C GLY A 161 36.34 -17.91 17.55
N SER A 162 36.04 -19.18 17.82
CA SER A 162 34.88 -19.62 18.61
C SER A 162 35.33 -20.49 19.77
N GLY A 163 34.62 -20.46 20.88
CA GLY A 163 34.98 -21.23 22.06
C GLY A 163 34.10 -20.93 23.28
N SER A 164 34.50 -21.46 24.42
CA SER A 164 33.84 -21.21 25.70
C SER A 164 34.85 -20.75 26.74
N PHE A 165 34.48 -19.77 27.55
CA PHE A 165 35.32 -19.23 28.60
C PHE A 165 34.47 -18.91 29.84
N PRO A 166 35.04 -18.94 31.06
CA PRO A 166 34.35 -18.40 32.21
C PRO A 166 34.10 -16.90 32.03
N TYR A 167 33.15 -16.34 32.78
CA TYR A 167 33.05 -14.89 32.89
C TYR A 167 32.61 -14.52 34.30
N ALA A 168 33.03 -13.34 34.73
CA ALA A 168 32.59 -12.78 35.99
C ALA A 168 32.51 -11.26 35.89
N VAL A 169 31.84 -10.67 36.88
CA VAL A 169 31.71 -9.23 36.99
C VAL A 169 32.08 -8.81 38.40
N THR A 170 33.00 -7.86 38.53
CA THR A 170 33.41 -7.33 39.84
C THR A 170 32.31 -6.44 40.44
N ALA A 171 32.43 -6.09 41.72
CA ALA A 171 31.49 -5.16 42.37
C ALA A 171 31.45 -3.76 41.71
N SER A 172 32.56 -3.33 41.10
CA SER A 172 32.65 -2.07 40.34
C SER A 172 32.04 -2.17 38.94
N GLY A 173 31.68 -3.37 38.48
CA GLY A 173 31.04 -3.57 37.18
C GLY A 173 32.00 -3.87 36.03
N LEU A 174 33.24 -4.26 36.33
CA LEU A 174 34.20 -4.76 35.34
C LEU A 174 33.78 -6.17 34.91
N LEU A 175 33.45 -6.35 33.63
CA LEU A 175 33.27 -7.65 33.00
C LEU A 175 34.63 -8.20 32.56
N TYR A 176 34.99 -9.40 33.02
CA TYR A 176 36.25 -10.06 32.70
C TYR A 176 36.03 -11.56 32.44
N ASP A 177 37.09 -12.24 31.99
CA ASP A 177 37.08 -13.66 31.59
C ASP A 177 36.93 -14.66 32.76
N GLY A 178 36.68 -14.17 33.97
CA GLY A 178 36.56 -14.99 35.17
C GLY A 178 37.87 -15.50 35.75
N THR A 179 39.02 -15.30 35.09
CA THR A 179 40.34 -15.75 35.54
C THR A 179 41.26 -14.59 35.94
N ASP A 180 41.24 -13.49 35.20
CA ASP A 180 42.05 -12.30 35.47
C ASP A 180 41.15 -11.05 35.59
N SER A 181 41.00 -10.53 36.80
CA SER A 181 40.22 -9.32 37.06
C SER A 181 41.03 -8.02 36.88
N THR A 182 42.27 -8.10 36.39
CA THR A 182 43.09 -6.92 36.09
C THR A 182 42.81 -6.37 34.69
N GLU A 183 42.17 -7.15 33.82
CA GLU A 183 41.71 -6.71 32.52
C GLU A 183 40.22 -6.95 32.29
N GLY A 184 39.64 -6.23 31.34
CA GLY A 184 38.24 -6.39 30.94
C GLY A 184 37.50 -5.09 30.64
N ASN A 185 36.19 -5.19 30.51
CA ASN A 185 35.32 -4.14 30.01
C ASN A 185 34.50 -3.47 31.12
N THR A 186 34.55 -2.14 31.18
CA THR A 186 33.68 -1.34 32.05
C THR A 186 32.77 -0.46 31.22
N VAL A 187 31.48 -0.40 31.57
CA VAL A 187 30.51 0.47 30.89
C VAL A 187 30.84 1.95 31.11
N VAL A 188 30.76 2.73 30.05
CA VAL A 188 31.00 4.18 30.06
C VAL A 188 29.82 4.93 29.42
N SER A 189 29.84 6.27 29.51
CA SER A 189 28.90 7.10 28.77
C SER A 189 29.03 6.92 27.27
N GLY A 190 27.94 7.08 26.52
CA GLY A 190 27.94 6.97 25.05
C GLY A 190 27.31 5.69 24.51
N SER A 191 26.72 4.86 25.37
CA SER A 191 25.82 3.80 24.95
C SER A 191 24.60 4.35 24.21
N THR A 192 24.03 3.53 23.31
CA THR A 192 22.88 3.90 22.49
C THR A 192 21.77 2.85 22.64
N ALA A 193 20.68 3.00 21.87
CA ALA A 193 19.66 1.95 21.77
C ALA A 193 20.16 0.68 21.06
N GLN A 194 21.31 0.72 20.38
CA GLN A 194 21.86 -0.41 19.62
C GLN A 194 22.97 -1.16 20.35
N TYR A 195 23.70 -0.48 21.23
CA TYR A 195 24.87 -1.04 21.90
C TYR A 195 25.15 -0.40 23.27
N ILE A 196 25.90 -1.14 24.08
CA ILE A 196 26.56 -0.66 25.29
C ILE A 196 28.00 -0.26 24.92
N LYS A 197 28.39 0.97 25.25
CA LYS A 197 29.78 1.44 25.07
C LYS A 197 30.60 1.06 26.30
N THR A 198 31.78 0.50 26.07
CA THR A 198 32.69 0.11 27.16
C THR A 198 34.11 0.55 26.86
N TYR A 199 34.91 0.72 27.92
CA TYR A 199 36.36 0.76 27.81
C TYR A 199 36.90 -0.59 28.22
N TYR A 200 37.74 -1.17 27.37
CA TYR A 200 38.62 -2.25 27.76
C TYR A 200 39.82 -1.63 28.47
N THR A 201 40.20 -2.21 29.60
CA THR A 201 41.34 -1.77 30.38
C THR A 201 42.22 -2.94 30.72
N VAL A 202 43.53 -2.72 30.80
CA VAL A 202 44.53 -3.68 31.28
C VAL A 202 45.28 -3.04 32.45
N ASN A 203 45.28 -3.68 33.60
CA ASN A 203 45.81 -3.14 34.86
C ASN A 203 45.24 -1.74 35.18
N GLY A 204 43.97 -1.51 34.87
CA GLY A 204 43.28 -0.22 35.06
C GLY A 204 43.67 0.88 34.07
N VAL A 205 44.54 0.60 33.09
CA VAL A 205 44.90 1.53 32.02
C VAL A 205 44.01 1.26 30.82
N PHE A 206 43.45 2.32 30.23
CA PHE A 206 42.67 2.21 28.99
C PHE A 206 43.53 1.63 27.87
N ASP A 207 42.95 0.70 27.12
CA ASP A 207 43.54 0.16 25.90
C ASP A 207 42.72 0.55 24.66
N ASN A 208 41.48 0.07 24.54
CA ASN A 208 40.58 0.38 23.44
C ASN A 208 39.09 0.49 23.89
N VAL A 209 38.22 0.80 22.93
CA VAL A 209 36.77 0.83 23.11
C VAL A 209 36.16 -0.40 22.48
N ASP A 210 35.36 -1.11 23.26
CA ASP A 210 34.56 -2.24 22.77
C ASP A 210 33.07 -1.91 22.89
N LEU A 211 32.31 -2.25 21.86
CA LEU A 211 30.86 -2.06 21.82
C LEU A 211 30.15 -3.39 21.92
N TYR A 212 29.20 -3.51 22.84
CA TYR A 212 28.35 -4.69 22.96
C TYR A 212 26.98 -4.40 22.38
N PHE A 213 26.78 -4.81 21.14
CA PHE A 213 25.50 -4.67 20.44
C PHE A 213 24.46 -5.68 20.94
N PHE A 214 23.19 -5.28 20.90
CA PHE A 214 22.07 -6.15 21.27
C PHE A 214 21.64 -7.10 20.14
N GLU A 215 21.95 -6.73 18.89
CA GLU A 215 21.51 -7.44 17.69
C GLU A 215 22.66 -7.65 16.72
N GLN A 216 22.65 -8.78 16.01
CA GLN A 216 23.75 -9.17 15.11
C GLN A 216 23.91 -8.23 13.92
N ALA A 217 22.81 -7.90 13.25
CA ALA A 217 22.87 -7.14 11.99
C ALA A 217 23.46 -5.73 12.20
N PRO A 218 23.05 -4.95 13.22
CA PRO A 218 23.72 -3.70 13.57
C PRO A 218 25.20 -3.85 13.90
N ALA A 219 25.59 -4.90 14.63
CA ALA A 219 27.00 -5.15 14.97
C ALA A 219 27.86 -5.35 13.71
N MET A 220 27.39 -6.19 12.79
CA MET A 220 28.08 -6.46 11.52
C MET A 220 28.14 -5.21 10.63
N ALA A 221 27.06 -4.44 10.57
CA ALA A 221 26.99 -3.20 9.80
C ALA A 221 27.93 -2.13 10.36
N TYR A 222 28.07 -2.02 11.69
CA TYR A 222 29.03 -1.10 12.29
C TYR A 222 30.47 -1.54 12.01
N ALA A 223 30.77 -2.82 12.22
CA ALA A 223 32.12 -3.36 12.03
C ALA A 223 32.64 -3.19 10.59
N SER A 224 31.78 -3.29 9.57
CA SER A 224 32.18 -3.10 8.17
C SER A 224 32.60 -1.67 7.82
N THR A 225 32.30 -0.70 8.69
CA THR A 225 32.72 0.70 8.52
C THR A 225 34.03 1.04 9.23
N LEU A 226 34.52 0.15 10.09
CA LEU A 226 35.69 0.41 10.91
C LEU A 226 36.98 0.24 10.09
N THR A 227 37.78 1.29 10.09
CA THR A 227 39.13 1.33 9.49
C THR A 227 40.22 1.69 10.50
N ALA A 228 39.84 1.97 11.75
CA ALA A 228 40.71 2.33 12.85
C ALA A 228 40.01 2.08 14.20
N SER A 229 40.74 2.26 15.30
CA SER A 229 40.23 2.15 16.67
C SER A 229 38.98 3.00 16.90
N ILE A 230 38.03 2.44 17.65
CA ILE A 230 36.78 3.12 17.98
C ILE A 230 37.07 4.30 18.93
N PRO A 231 36.57 5.52 18.65
CA PRO A 231 36.83 6.68 19.48
C PRO A 231 36.25 6.57 20.90
N ARG A 232 37.01 7.12 21.87
CA ARG A 232 36.64 7.21 23.29
C ARG A 232 35.32 7.94 23.55
#